data_AF-T0IG33-F1
#
_entry.id   AF-T0IG33-F1
#
_cell.length_a   1.000
_cell.length_b   1.000
_cell.length_c   1.000
_cell.angle_alpha   90.00
_cell.angle_beta   90.00
_cell.angle_gamma   90.00
#
_symmetry.space_group_name_H-M   'P 1'
#
loop_
_entity.id
_entity.type
_entity.pdbx_description
1 polymer ?
#
loop_
_entity_poly.entity_id
_entity_poly.type
_entity_poly.pdbx_seq_one_letter_code
_entity_poly.pdbx_strand_id
1 'polypeptide(L)'
;MSLAKRTSRDVAAEITDLIIRKLEEGVPPWSRPWRLNGAGGRPLRHCGTPYQGINTLYLWALGDAQGYRSRYWMTWRQAETLGGHVRKGQTGALSVYYSSFKKREEHPETGKQVERSIRFLRHYIVFNADQIDGLPAYFYPSDEPEQPLIPSERQAAIDAFFTGIPADVRHGGNQAYFTPTFDHIQLPNRTAFRSMDHYASTRCHETVHNAVTRIMPHGIVGSRVSAIW
;
A
#
# COMPACT_ATOMS: atom_id res chain seq x y z
N MET A 1 0.92 12.41 44.90
CA MET A 1 0.22 11.37 44.11
C MET A 1 0.62 11.51 42.65
N SER A 2 1.47 10.62 42.16
CA SER A 2 1.89 10.60 40.75
C SER A 2 0.75 10.04 39.92
N LEU A 3 0.21 10.85 39.00
CA LEU A 3 -0.76 10.38 38.01
C LEU A 3 -0.07 9.31 37.15
N ALA A 4 -0.53 8.06 37.27
CA ALA A 4 -0.08 6.99 36.40
C ALA A 4 -0.24 7.44 34.94
N LYS A 5 0.88 7.52 34.23
CA LYS A 5 0.94 7.85 32.81
C LYS A 5 0.10 6.81 32.07
N ARG A 6 -1.11 7.18 31.61
CA ARG A 6 -1.95 6.30 30.77
C ARG A 6 -1.06 5.77 29.65
N THR A 7 -0.86 4.46 29.61
CA THR A 7 -0.23 3.77 28.49
C THR A 7 -1.06 4.09 27.26
N SER A 8 -0.52 4.95 26.40
CA SER A 8 -1.16 5.28 25.13
C SER A 8 -1.25 4.00 24.33
N ARG A 9 -2.44 3.72 23.76
CA ARG A 9 -2.65 2.63 22.81
C ARG A 9 -1.58 2.71 21.71
N ASP A 10 -0.84 1.62 21.51
CA ASP A 10 0.19 1.55 20.48
C ASP A 10 -0.41 1.01 19.17
N VAL A 11 -0.87 1.94 18.35
CA VAL A 11 -1.48 1.61 17.06
C VAL A 11 -0.48 0.98 16.08
N ALA A 12 0.81 1.33 16.20
CA ALA A 12 1.82 0.74 15.33
C ALA A 12 2.02 -0.74 15.68
N ALA A 13 2.06 -1.08 16.97
CA ALA A 13 2.10 -2.46 17.44
C ALA A 13 0.87 -3.26 16.95
N GLU A 14 -0.35 -2.73 17.13
CA GLU A 14 -1.57 -3.44 16.70
C GLU A 14 -1.63 -3.73 15.20
N ILE A 15 -1.18 -2.77 14.37
CA ILE A 15 -1.09 -2.99 12.91
C ILE A 15 -0.04 -4.06 12.60
N THR A 16 1.08 -4.03 13.30
CA THR A 16 2.18 -5.01 13.14
C THR A 16 1.71 -6.41 13.52
N ASP A 17 1.05 -6.57 14.65
CA ASP A 17 0.54 -7.84 15.14
C ASP A 17 -0.49 -8.44 14.17
N LEU A 18 -1.36 -7.61 13.59
CA LEU A 18 -2.30 -8.07 12.56
C LEU A 18 -1.55 -8.57 11.32
N ILE A 19 -0.50 -7.88 10.88
CA ILE A 19 0.31 -8.28 9.73
C ILE A 19 1.02 -9.60 10.02
N ILE A 20 1.62 -9.74 11.20
CA ILE A 20 2.29 -10.99 11.63
C ILE A 20 1.29 -12.14 11.59
N ARG A 21 0.12 -11.98 12.22
CA ARG A 21 -0.93 -13.01 12.21
C ARG A 21 -1.34 -13.42 10.81
N LYS A 22 -1.50 -12.46 9.88
CA LYS A 22 -1.84 -12.76 8.49
C LYS A 22 -0.74 -13.52 7.74
N LEU A 23 0.52 -13.21 8.05
CA LEU A 23 1.66 -13.96 7.52
C LEU A 23 1.70 -15.39 8.07
N GLU A 24 1.39 -15.59 9.35
CA GLU A 24 1.29 -16.91 9.99
C GLU A 24 0.13 -17.75 9.41
N GLU A 25 -0.98 -17.11 9.00
CA GLU A 25 -2.08 -17.75 8.27
C GLU A 25 -1.68 -18.18 6.84
N GLY A 26 -0.44 -17.91 6.40
CA GLY A 26 0.10 -18.33 5.10
C GLY A 26 -0.35 -17.46 3.93
N VAL A 27 -1.08 -16.38 4.18
CA VAL A 27 -1.59 -15.46 3.17
C VAL A 27 -0.87 -14.12 3.31
N PRO A 28 0.24 -13.89 2.57
CA PRO A 28 0.90 -12.58 2.55
C PRO A 28 -0.12 -11.49 2.19
N PRO A 29 -0.31 -10.44 3.03
CA PRO A 29 -1.34 -9.42 2.82
C PRO A 29 -1.28 -8.69 1.46
N TRP A 30 -0.10 -8.70 0.83
CA TRP A 30 0.21 -8.06 -0.44
C TRP A 30 0.21 -9.01 -1.65
N SER A 31 0.11 -10.33 -1.45
CA SER A 31 0.04 -11.31 -2.53
C SER A 31 -1.26 -12.09 -2.42
N ARG A 32 -2.10 -11.94 -3.45
CA ARG A 32 -3.42 -12.58 -3.54
C ARG A 32 -3.39 -13.60 -4.68
N PRO A 33 -3.69 -14.89 -4.43
CA PRO A 33 -3.78 -15.89 -5.49
C PRO A 33 -5.11 -15.88 -6.27
N TRP A 34 -6.12 -15.12 -5.83
CA TRP A 34 -7.49 -15.16 -6.38
C TRP A 34 -8.12 -13.77 -6.57
N ARG A 35 -9.20 -13.71 -7.36
CA ARG A 35 -9.96 -12.49 -7.69
C ARG A 35 -10.98 -12.14 -6.61
N LEU A 36 -11.31 -10.85 -6.50
CA LEU A 36 -12.46 -10.36 -5.74
C LEU A 36 -13.57 -9.97 -6.70
N ASN A 37 -14.79 -10.43 -6.40
CA ASN A 37 -16.01 -9.88 -6.96
C ASN A 37 -16.24 -8.48 -6.37
N GLY A 38 -15.81 -7.41 -7.05
CA GLY A 38 -16.02 -6.04 -6.58
C GLY A 38 -15.18 -4.97 -7.29
N ALA A 39 -15.26 -3.74 -6.78
CA ALA A 39 -14.52 -2.60 -7.30
C ALA A 39 -13.03 -2.74 -6.92
N GLY A 40 -12.30 -3.54 -7.68
CA GLY A 40 -10.87 -3.76 -7.49
C GLY A 40 -10.04 -2.47 -7.43
N GLY A 41 -8.77 -2.62 -7.03
CA GLY A 41 -7.81 -1.52 -6.94
C GLY A 41 -7.59 -1.01 -5.52
N ARG A 42 -6.76 0.03 -5.39
CA ARG A 42 -6.27 0.54 -4.09
C ARG A 42 -7.42 1.07 -3.22
N PRO A 43 -7.34 0.93 -1.87
CA PRO A 43 -8.32 1.55 -0.99
C PRO A 43 -8.32 3.06 -1.20
N LEU A 44 -9.51 3.65 -1.26
CA LEU A 44 -9.72 5.07 -1.47
C LEU A 44 -10.35 5.73 -0.25
N ARG A 45 -10.01 6.99 -0.03
CA ARG A 45 -10.74 7.87 0.90
C ARG A 45 -12.11 8.22 0.30
N HIS A 46 -13.02 8.74 1.12
CA HIS A 46 -14.35 9.24 0.68
C HIS A 46 -14.29 10.18 -0.55
N CYS A 47 -13.22 10.97 -0.70
CA CYS A 47 -13.01 11.90 -1.81
C CYS A 47 -12.36 11.29 -3.06
N GLY A 48 -12.12 9.96 -3.08
CA GLY A 48 -11.48 9.27 -4.20
C GLY A 48 -9.95 9.27 -4.19
N THR A 49 -9.31 9.99 -3.26
CA THR A 49 -7.85 9.97 -3.12
C THR A 49 -7.38 8.60 -2.61
N PRO A 50 -6.41 7.93 -3.26
CA PRO A 50 -5.88 6.66 -2.78
C PRO A 50 -5.19 6.78 -1.43
N TYR A 51 -5.36 5.77 -0.58
CA TYR A 51 -4.53 5.60 0.60
C TYR A 51 -3.09 5.31 0.19
N GLN A 52 -2.15 5.72 1.06
CA GLN A 52 -0.71 5.59 0.85
C GLN A 52 -0.05 4.81 1.99
N GLY A 53 1.08 4.18 1.69
CA GLY A 53 1.92 3.49 2.65
C GLY A 53 1.20 2.31 3.31
N ILE A 54 1.39 2.17 4.62
CA ILE A 54 0.85 1.03 5.38
C ILE A 54 -0.67 0.94 5.33
N ASN A 55 -1.38 2.07 5.24
CA ASN A 55 -2.85 2.06 5.13
C ASN A 55 -3.32 1.35 3.86
N THR A 56 -2.56 1.41 2.77
CA THR A 56 -2.90 0.70 1.53
C THR A 56 -2.94 -0.80 1.77
N LEU A 57 -1.89 -1.34 2.40
CA LEU A 57 -1.78 -2.77 2.68
C LEU A 57 -2.77 -3.21 3.76
N TYR A 58 -2.85 -2.46 4.85
CA TYR A 58 -3.69 -2.76 6.00
C TYR A 58 -5.19 -2.76 5.64
N LEU A 59 -5.68 -1.71 4.98
CA LEU A 59 -7.10 -1.62 4.59
C LEU A 59 -7.44 -2.63 3.49
N TRP A 60 -6.50 -2.97 2.62
CA TRP A 60 -6.69 -4.07 1.68
C TRP A 60 -6.86 -5.40 2.38
N ALA A 61 -5.95 -5.75 3.28
CA ALA A 61 -6.00 -7.01 4.02
C ALA A 61 -7.27 -7.12 4.85
N LEU A 62 -7.71 -6.02 5.45
CA LEU A 62 -8.94 -5.99 6.23
C LEU A 62 -10.19 -6.11 5.35
N GLY A 63 -10.24 -5.38 4.23
CA GLY A 63 -11.35 -5.50 3.27
C GLY A 63 -11.51 -6.93 2.76
N ASP A 64 -10.40 -7.59 2.47
CA ASP A 64 -10.38 -9.00 2.07
C ASP A 64 -10.85 -9.94 3.19
N ALA A 65 -10.27 -9.81 4.39
CA ALA A 65 -10.61 -10.64 5.53
C ALA A 65 -12.07 -10.52 5.98
N GLN A 66 -12.72 -9.38 5.72
CA GLN A 66 -14.13 -9.12 6.05
C GLN A 66 -15.07 -9.29 4.85
N GLY A 67 -14.55 -9.60 3.65
CA GLY A 67 -15.35 -9.75 2.44
C GLY A 67 -15.98 -8.45 1.91
N TYR A 68 -15.37 -7.29 2.21
CA TYR A 68 -15.83 -6.01 1.69
C TYR A 68 -15.53 -5.89 0.18
N ARG A 69 -16.58 -5.59 -0.58
CA ARG A 69 -16.58 -5.39 -2.03
C ARG A 69 -16.26 -3.93 -2.41
N SER A 70 -16.58 -2.95 -1.55
CA SER A 70 -16.20 -1.55 -1.80
C SER A 70 -14.75 -1.26 -1.46
N ARG A 71 -14.09 -0.44 -2.29
CA ARG A 71 -12.75 0.08 -2.02
C ARG A 71 -12.73 1.38 -1.20
N TYR A 72 -13.88 1.97 -0.89
CA TYR A 72 -13.96 3.25 -0.21
C TYR A 72 -13.97 3.08 1.31
N TRP A 73 -13.16 3.88 1.98
CA TRP A 73 -13.06 3.95 3.44
C TRP A 73 -13.22 5.39 3.90
N MET A 74 -13.97 5.57 4.98
CA MET A 74 -14.29 6.90 5.50
C MET A 74 -14.56 6.91 6.99
N THR A 75 -14.35 8.05 7.63
CA THR A 75 -14.69 8.22 9.05
C THR A 75 -16.20 8.34 9.24
N TRP A 76 -16.68 8.07 10.46
CA TRP A 76 -18.11 8.20 10.80
C TRP A 76 -18.69 9.58 10.45
N ARG A 77 -17.98 10.68 10.76
CA ARG A 77 -18.41 12.04 10.42
C ARG A 77 -18.52 12.28 8.90
N GLN A 78 -17.62 11.68 8.13
CA GLN A 78 -17.65 11.77 6.67
C GLN A 78 -18.85 11.02 6.10
N ALA A 79 -19.16 9.83 6.64
CA ALA A 79 -20.36 9.09 6.27
C ALA A 79 -21.62 9.91 6.53
N GLU A 80 -21.74 10.50 7.74
CA GLU A 80 -22.88 11.35 8.12
C GLU A 80 -23.03 12.57 7.21
N THR A 81 -21.93 13.23 6.86
CA THR A 81 -21.93 14.36 5.91
C THR A 81 -22.43 13.97 4.52
N LEU A 82 -22.22 12.71 4.13
CA LEU A 82 -22.68 12.16 2.85
C LEU A 82 -24.11 11.59 2.92
N GLY A 83 -24.81 11.76 4.06
CA GLY A 83 -26.15 11.22 4.29
C GLY A 83 -26.17 9.73 4.64
N GLY A 84 -25.01 9.13 4.88
CA GLY A 84 -24.87 7.72 5.24
C GLY A 84 -24.81 7.48 6.75
N HIS A 85 -25.23 6.29 7.16
CA HIS A 85 -25.23 5.85 8.55
C HIS A 85 -24.50 4.52 8.70
N VAL A 86 -23.48 4.49 9.57
CA VAL A 86 -22.78 3.24 9.91
C VAL A 86 -23.77 2.31 10.62
N ARG A 87 -23.89 1.07 10.12
CA ARG A 87 -24.79 0.07 10.72
C ARG A 87 -24.41 -0.22 12.17
N LYS A 88 -25.43 -0.39 13.02
CA LYS A 88 -25.24 -0.68 14.45
C LYS A 88 -24.46 -1.98 14.63
N GLY A 89 -23.44 -1.96 15.49
CA GLY A 89 -22.59 -3.12 15.79
C GLY A 89 -21.40 -3.32 14.86
N GLN A 90 -21.22 -2.48 13.84
CA GLN A 90 -20.05 -2.52 12.97
C GLN A 90 -18.80 -2.00 13.69
N THR A 91 -17.68 -2.70 13.52
CA THR A 91 -16.38 -2.31 14.06
C THR A 91 -15.57 -1.56 13.00
N GLY A 92 -15.05 -0.39 13.38
CA GLY A 92 -14.20 0.40 12.48
C GLY A 92 -12.75 -0.09 12.46
N ALA A 93 -12.07 0.20 11.37
CA ALA A 93 -10.66 -0.06 11.12
C ALA A 93 -9.77 1.11 11.53
N LEU A 94 -8.51 0.84 11.89
CA LEU A 94 -7.54 1.89 12.17
C LEU A 94 -6.91 2.39 10.87
N SER A 95 -6.86 3.70 10.70
CA SER A 95 -6.05 4.36 9.67
C SER A 95 -5.05 5.30 10.32
N VAL A 96 -3.77 5.14 9.99
CA VAL A 96 -2.68 5.95 10.56
C VAL A 96 -2.31 7.14 9.67
N TYR A 97 -2.00 8.26 10.30
CA TYR A 97 -1.47 9.44 9.66
C TYR A 97 -0.20 9.86 10.39
N TYR A 98 0.91 9.88 9.65
CA TYR A 98 2.20 10.30 10.16
C TYR A 98 2.55 11.66 9.59
N SER A 99 2.98 12.58 10.45
CA SER A 99 3.46 13.90 10.06
C SER A 99 4.41 14.47 11.11
N SER A 100 5.01 15.61 10.81
CA SER A 100 5.87 16.34 11.74
C SER A 100 5.45 17.80 11.79
N PHE A 101 5.48 18.40 12.97
CA PHE A 101 5.35 19.85 13.13
C PHE A 101 6.61 20.42 13.76
N LYS A 102 6.91 21.67 13.46
CA LYS A 102 8.03 22.39 14.05
C LYS A 102 7.57 23.11 15.31
N LYS A 103 8.33 22.98 16.39
CA LYS A 103 8.09 23.69 17.65
C LYS A 103 9.35 24.47 18.01
N ARG A 104 9.20 25.75 18.33
CA ARG A 104 10.28 26.55 18.91
C ARG A 104 10.34 26.24 20.39
N GLU A 105 11.48 25.73 20.84
CA GLU A 105 11.77 25.47 22.24
C GLU A 105 13.04 26.24 22.61
N GLU A 106 13.11 26.71 23.85
CA GLU A 106 14.29 27.38 24.38
C GLU A 106 15.32 26.33 24.76
N HIS A 107 16.56 26.49 24.28
CA HIS A 107 17.61 25.55 24.57
C HIS A 107 17.93 25.57 26.07
N PRO A 108 17.86 24.44 26.80
CA PRO A 108 17.97 24.40 28.25
C PRO A 108 19.23 25.07 28.81
N GLU A 109 20.32 25.04 28.04
CA GLU A 109 21.63 25.56 28.46
C GLU A 109 22.02 26.91 27.84
N THR A 110 21.39 27.35 26.74
CA THR A 110 21.88 28.53 26.00
C THR A 110 20.84 29.64 25.85
N GLY A 111 19.58 29.43 26.26
CA GLY A 111 18.50 30.41 26.12
C GLY A 111 18.15 30.75 24.67
N LYS A 112 18.82 30.11 23.69
CA LYS A 112 18.56 30.34 22.27
C LYS A 112 17.31 29.58 21.87
N GLN A 113 16.44 30.23 21.10
CA GLN A 113 15.31 29.53 20.49
C GLN A 113 15.81 28.57 19.41
N VAL A 114 15.58 27.28 19.62
CA VAL A 114 15.90 26.22 18.66
C VAL A 114 14.59 25.67 18.10
N GLU A 115 14.53 25.56 16.78
CA GLU A 115 13.38 24.97 16.09
C GLU A 115 13.55 23.44 16.07
N ARG A 116 12.73 22.73 16.84
CA ARG A 116 12.74 21.27 16.91
C ARG A 116 11.59 20.69 16.08
N SER A 117 11.91 19.75 15.18
CA SER A 117 10.90 18.97 14.47
C SER A 117 10.40 17.84 15.36
N ILE A 118 9.10 17.85 15.68
CA ILE A 118 8.43 16.83 16.47
C ILE A 118 7.59 15.98 15.52
N ARG A 119 7.94 14.70 15.44
CA ARG A 119 7.21 13.68 14.68
C ARG A 119 6.04 13.16 15.50
N PHE A 120 4.90 12.95 14.86
CA PHE A 120 3.73 12.40 15.52
C PHE A 120 3.00 11.39 14.62
N LEU A 121 2.33 10.46 15.28
CA LEU A 121 1.41 9.51 14.67
C LEU A 121 0.01 9.82 15.22
N ARG A 122 -0.93 10.06 14.31
CA ARG A 122 -2.37 10.09 14.62
C ARG A 122 -3.03 8.87 14.02
N HIS A 123 -4.08 8.39 14.66
CA HIS A 123 -4.92 7.36 14.10
C HIS A 123 -6.36 7.85 14.00
N TYR A 124 -7.07 7.33 13.02
CA TYR A 124 -8.47 7.58 12.75
C TYR A 124 -9.19 6.25 12.69
N ILE A 125 -10.45 6.23 13.12
CA ILE A 125 -11.33 5.08 12.91
C ILE A 125 -12.08 5.31 11.61
N VAL A 126 -11.89 4.39 10.66
CA VAL A 126 -12.53 4.42 9.34
C VAL A 126 -13.39 3.17 9.15
N PHE A 127 -14.47 3.32 8.41
CA PHE A 127 -15.41 2.27 8.06
C PHE A 127 -15.36 2.08 6.54
N ASN A 128 -15.48 0.84 6.10
CA ASN A 128 -15.68 0.55 4.68
C ASN A 128 -17.08 1.01 4.27
N ALA A 129 -17.26 1.45 3.03
CA ALA A 129 -18.57 1.84 2.51
C ALA A 129 -19.63 0.73 2.65
N ASP A 130 -19.22 -0.54 2.58
CA ASP A 130 -20.14 -1.68 2.77
C ASP A 130 -20.72 -1.74 4.19
N GLN A 131 -20.09 -1.12 5.18
CA GLN A 131 -20.57 -1.04 6.57
C GLN A 131 -21.56 0.12 6.79
N ILE A 132 -21.79 0.95 5.78
CA ILE A 132 -22.54 2.20 5.85
C ILE A 132 -23.75 2.08 4.94
N ASP A 133 -24.94 2.37 5.45
CA ASP A 133 -26.17 2.44 4.66
C ASP A 133 -26.43 3.89 4.23
N GLY A 134 -27.10 4.08 3.08
CA GLY A 134 -27.53 5.41 2.62
C GLY A 134 -26.46 6.24 1.91
N LEU A 135 -25.30 5.66 1.57
CA LEU A 135 -24.32 6.36 0.74
C LEU A 135 -24.78 6.45 -0.72
N PRO A 136 -24.28 7.43 -1.49
CA PRO A 136 -24.44 7.45 -2.93
C PRO A 136 -23.99 6.16 -3.62
N ALA A 137 -24.69 5.74 -4.68
CA ALA A 137 -24.47 4.47 -5.37
C ALA A 137 -23.02 4.20 -5.81
N TYR A 138 -22.27 5.25 -6.18
CA TYR A 138 -20.88 5.12 -6.62
C TYR A 138 -19.90 4.61 -5.55
N PHE A 139 -20.29 4.67 -4.26
CA PHE A 139 -19.50 4.11 -3.18
C PHE A 139 -19.61 2.59 -3.07
N TYR A 140 -20.64 2.01 -3.70
CA TYR A 140 -20.83 0.58 -3.77
C TYR A 140 -20.31 0.07 -5.13
N PRO A 141 -19.74 -1.13 -5.17
CA PRO A 141 -19.30 -1.72 -6.42
C PRO A 141 -20.50 -2.04 -7.31
N SER A 142 -20.31 -1.88 -8.63
CA SER A 142 -21.29 -2.33 -9.61
C SER A 142 -21.50 -3.85 -9.50
N ASP A 143 -22.74 -4.31 -9.69
CA ASP A 143 -23.08 -5.73 -9.79
C ASP A 143 -22.83 -6.30 -11.20
N GLU A 144 -22.10 -5.56 -12.05
CA GLU A 144 -21.72 -6.05 -13.37
C GLU A 144 -20.82 -7.28 -13.25
N PRO A 145 -21.09 -8.35 -14.02
CA PRO A 145 -20.28 -9.56 -14.01
C PRO A 145 -18.84 -9.21 -14.43
N GLU A 146 -17.87 -9.75 -13.68
CA GLU A 146 -16.46 -9.55 -13.99
C GLU A 146 -16.18 -10.05 -15.41
N GLN A 147 -15.73 -9.15 -16.29
CA GLN A 147 -15.38 -9.54 -17.65
C GLN A 147 -14.19 -10.52 -17.61
N PRO A 148 -14.22 -11.60 -18.42
CA PRO A 148 -13.11 -12.54 -18.47
C PRO A 148 -11.83 -11.78 -18.87
N LEU A 149 -10.71 -12.05 -18.19
CA LEU A 149 -9.43 -11.52 -18.64
C LEU A 149 -9.07 -12.14 -19.98
N ILE A 150 -9.14 -11.32 -21.02
CA ILE A 150 -8.55 -11.63 -22.30
C ILE A 150 -7.03 -11.37 -22.19
N PRO A 151 -6.15 -12.33 -22.54
CA PRO A 151 -4.72 -12.09 -22.55
C PRO A 151 -4.38 -10.86 -23.42
N SER A 152 -3.52 -9.99 -22.86
CA SER A 152 -2.86 -8.86 -23.53
C SER A 152 -3.70 -7.67 -24.05
N GLU A 153 -4.92 -7.40 -23.57
CA GLU A 153 -5.61 -6.14 -23.95
C GLU A 153 -4.83 -4.87 -23.55
N ARG A 154 -3.89 -4.98 -22.60
CA ARG A 154 -3.13 -3.85 -22.05
C ARG A 154 -1.65 -3.81 -22.46
N GLN A 155 -1.23 -4.60 -23.44
CA GLN A 155 0.19 -4.64 -23.84
C GLN A 155 0.73 -3.25 -24.19
N ALA A 156 -0.03 -2.45 -24.95
CA ALA A 156 0.34 -1.08 -25.29
C ALA A 156 0.49 -0.17 -24.05
N ALA A 157 -0.37 -0.32 -23.05
CA ALA A 157 -0.29 0.45 -21.80
C ALA A 157 0.92 0.02 -20.95
N ILE A 158 1.22 -1.28 -20.91
CA ILE A 158 2.41 -1.83 -20.25
C ILE A 158 3.68 -1.30 -20.91
N ASP A 159 3.74 -1.32 -22.25
CA ASP A 159 4.88 -0.84 -23.00
C ASP A 159 5.07 0.68 -22.81
N ALA A 160 3.99 1.46 -22.84
CA ALA A 160 4.03 2.89 -22.57
C ALA A 160 4.53 3.21 -21.15
N PHE A 161 4.05 2.48 -20.13
CA PHE A 161 4.51 2.62 -18.76
C PHE A 161 6.03 2.41 -18.65
N PHE A 162 6.53 1.32 -19.22
CA PHE A 162 7.95 1.01 -19.14
C PHE A 162 8.83 1.90 -20.02
N THR A 163 8.30 2.44 -21.12
CA THR A 163 9.03 3.40 -21.97
C THR A 163 9.33 4.69 -21.22
N GLY A 164 8.45 5.11 -20.30
CA GLY A 164 8.68 6.26 -19.43
C GLY A 164 9.73 6.04 -18.34
N ILE A 165 10.26 4.83 -18.17
CA ILE A 165 11.24 4.49 -17.13
C ILE A 165 12.61 4.30 -17.79
N PRO A 166 13.59 5.18 -17.53
CA PRO A 166 14.91 5.14 -18.17
C PRO A 166 15.83 4.10 -17.52
N ALA A 167 15.40 2.83 -17.49
CA ALA A 167 16.21 1.70 -17.02
C ALA A 167 16.85 0.96 -18.21
N ASP A 168 18.15 0.67 -18.14
CA ASP A 168 18.81 -0.22 -19.09
C ASP A 168 18.30 -1.66 -18.87
N VAL A 169 17.61 -2.23 -19.86
CA VAL A 169 17.05 -3.57 -19.79
C VAL A 169 17.72 -4.44 -20.85
N ARG A 170 18.36 -5.51 -20.40
CA ARG A 170 19.07 -6.48 -21.24
C ARG A 170 18.39 -7.83 -21.18
N HIS A 171 18.45 -8.54 -22.30
CA HIS A 171 17.87 -9.88 -22.43
C HIS A 171 18.95 -10.94 -22.65
N GLY A 172 18.83 -12.06 -21.94
CA GLY A 172 19.78 -13.17 -22.03
C GLY A 172 19.82 -14.01 -20.74
N GLY A 173 20.44 -15.19 -20.83
CA GLY A 173 20.52 -16.12 -19.70
C GLY A 173 19.16 -16.69 -19.27
N ASN A 174 19.12 -17.24 -18.06
CA ASN A 174 17.96 -17.91 -17.46
C ASN A 174 17.55 -17.33 -16.10
N GLN A 175 18.03 -16.12 -15.76
CA GLN A 175 17.73 -15.45 -14.50
C GLN A 175 17.29 -14.00 -14.75
N ALA A 176 16.37 -13.52 -13.92
CA ALA A 176 15.96 -12.13 -13.85
C ALA A 176 16.58 -11.48 -12.60
N TYR A 177 17.20 -10.30 -12.75
CA TYR A 177 17.75 -9.55 -11.63
C TYR A 177 18.09 -8.10 -12.05
N PHE A 178 18.06 -7.17 -11.10
CA PHE A 178 18.73 -5.88 -11.20
C PHE A 178 20.14 -5.97 -10.62
N THR A 179 21.12 -5.37 -11.31
CA THR A 179 22.49 -5.22 -10.77
C THR A 179 22.78 -3.75 -10.42
N PRO A 180 22.93 -3.42 -9.12
CA PRO A 180 23.27 -2.07 -8.70
C PRO A 180 24.62 -1.59 -9.22
N THR A 181 25.62 -2.48 -9.28
CA THR A 181 26.99 -2.14 -9.69
C THR A 181 27.08 -1.73 -11.15
N PHE A 182 26.32 -2.41 -12.03
CA PHE A 182 26.35 -2.16 -13.47
C PHE A 182 25.08 -1.45 -13.97
N ASP A 183 24.22 -1.01 -13.06
CA ASP A 183 22.98 -0.24 -13.29
C ASP A 183 22.14 -0.72 -14.48
N HIS A 184 21.87 -2.03 -14.53
CA HIS A 184 20.95 -2.59 -15.53
C HIS A 184 20.08 -3.70 -14.95
N ILE A 185 18.96 -3.90 -15.61
CA ILE A 185 18.03 -5.00 -15.37
C ILE A 185 18.35 -6.10 -16.39
N GLN A 186 18.69 -7.29 -15.90
CA GLN A 186 18.81 -8.50 -16.70
C GLN A 186 17.49 -9.27 -16.66
N LEU A 187 17.00 -9.69 -17.82
CA LEU A 187 15.85 -10.60 -17.95
C LEU A 187 16.19 -11.75 -18.89
N PRO A 188 15.60 -12.95 -18.70
CA PRO A 188 15.60 -13.97 -19.73
C PRO A 188 14.93 -13.46 -21.01
N ASN A 189 15.17 -14.14 -22.13
CA ASN A 189 14.45 -13.86 -23.37
C ASN A 189 12.93 -13.94 -23.14
N ARG A 190 12.17 -13.04 -23.77
CA ARG A 190 10.70 -12.96 -23.59
C ARG A 190 10.00 -14.30 -23.85
N THR A 191 10.53 -15.09 -24.78
CA THR A 191 10.03 -16.44 -25.14
C THR A 191 10.18 -17.47 -24.02
N ALA A 192 11.03 -17.23 -23.01
CA ALA A 192 11.18 -18.09 -21.85
C ALA A 192 10.05 -17.91 -20.81
N PHE A 193 9.20 -16.90 -20.96
CA PHE A 193 8.10 -16.62 -20.04
C PHE A 193 6.81 -17.30 -20.49
N ARG A 194 6.01 -17.77 -19.52
CA ARG A 194 4.71 -18.41 -19.77
C ARG A 194 3.68 -17.48 -20.40
N SER A 195 3.81 -16.17 -20.18
CA SER A 195 2.99 -15.12 -20.79
C SER A 195 3.69 -13.77 -20.74
N MET A 196 3.20 -12.82 -21.54
CA MET A 196 3.68 -11.43 -21.49
C MET A 196 3.32 -10.72 -20.18
N ASP A 197 2.21 -11.11 -19.53
CA ASP A 197 1.88 -10.62 -18.18
C ASP A 197 2.89 -11.10 -17.13
N HIS A 198 3.35 -12.35 -17.26
CA HIS A 198 4.41 -12.88 -16.40
C HIS A 198 5.72 -12.12 -16.63
N TYR A 199 6.09 -11.89 -17.89
CA TYR A 199 7.24 -11.06 -18.25
C TYR A 199 7.14 -9.63 -17.67
N ALA A 200 5.99 -8.98 -17.84
CA ALA A 200 5.76 -7.62 -17.36
C ALA A 200 5.83 -7.55 -15.83
N SER A 201 5.28 -8.55 -15.12
CA SER A 201 5.37 -8.66 -13.66
C SER A 201 6.81 -8.79 -13.19
N THR A 202 7.60 -9.69 -13.80
CA THR A 202 9.02 -9.86 -13.47
C THR A 202 9.82 -8.60 -13.78
N ARG A 203 9.61 -7.96 -14.93
CA ARG A 203 10.26 -6.68 -15.27
C ARG A 203 9.91 -5.60 -14.25
N CYS A 204 8.65 -5.52 -13.82
CA CYS A 204 8.20 -4.56 -12.81
C CYS A 204 8.94 -4.77 -11.48
N HIS A 205 9.09 -6.02 -11.05
CA HIS A 205 9.84 -6.36 -9.85
C HIS A 205 11.29 -5.85 -9.89
N GLU A 206 12.02 -6.13 -10.98
CA GLU A 206 13.40 -5.65 -11.11
C GLU A 206 13.50 -4.12 -11.27
N THR A 207 12.46 -3.51 -11.84
CA THR A 207 12.36 -2.05 -11.92
C THR A 207 12.20 -1.41 -10.54
N VAL A 208 11.51 -2.08 -9.61
CA VAL A 208 11.43 -1.64 -8.22
C VAL A 208 12.81 -1.67 -7.56
N HIS A 209 13.60 -2.72 -7.77
CA HIS A 209 14.99 -2.77 -7.27
C HIS A 209 15.85 -1.64 -7.84
N ASN A 210 15.75 -1.36 -9.15
CA ASN A 210 16.42 -0.22 -9.78
C ASN A 210 16.01 1.13 -9.14
N ALA A 211 14.71 1.32 -8.89
CA ALA A 211 14.19 2.54 -8.29
C ALA A 211 14.64 2.73 -6.84
N VAL A 212 14.72 1.65 -6.05
CA VAL A 212 15.20 1.69 -4.65
C VAL A 212 16.62 2.25 -4.57
N THR A 213 17.52 1.83 -5.46
CA THR A 213 18.90 2.34 -5.51
C THR A 213 18.97 3.84 -5.82
N ARG A 214 17.98 4.39 -6.53
CA ARG A 214 17.95 5.80 -6.94
C ARG A 214 17.21 6.73 -5.97
N ILE A 215 16.21 6.21 -5.25
CA ILE A 215 15.30 7.00 -4.40
C ILE A 215 15.73 6.97 -2.93
N MET A 216 16.28 5.86 -2.46
CA MET A 216 16.71 5.73 -1.07
C MET A 216 18.19 6.08 -0.93
N PRO A 217 18.60 6.85 0.09
CA PRO A 217 20.00 7.15 0.35
C PRO A 217 20.70 5.89 0.86
N HIS A 218 21.18 5.05 -0.06
CA HIS A 218 22.03 3.91 0.29
C HIS A 218 23.49 4.35 0.20
N GLY A 219 24.15 4.42 1.35
CA GLY A 219 25.59 4.22 1.40
C GLY A 219 25.87 2.84 0.78
N ILE A 220 26.72 2.84 -0.24
CA ILE A 220 27.15 1.68 -1.03
C ILE A 220 27.50 0.50 -0.11
N VAL A 221 26.61 -0.49 0.05
CA VAL A 221 26.99 -1.83 0.51
C VAL A 221 26.12 -2.84 -0.23
N GLY A 222 26.78 -3.61 -1.10
CA GLY A 222 26.17 -4.70 -1.84
C GLY A 222 25.75 -5.83 -0.90
N SER A 223 24.45 -6.05 -0.77
CA SER A 223 23.90 -7.34 -0.39
C SER A 223 22.94 -7.78 -1.49
N ARG A 224 23.23 -8.95 -2.07
CA ARG A 224 22.31 -9.62 -3.00
C ARG A 224 21.05 -9.96 -2.21
N VAL A 225 19.94 -9.29 -2.52
CA VAL A 225 18.62 -9.76 -2.11
C VAL A 225 18.26 -10.90 -3.06
N SER A 226 18.62 -12.13 -2.65
CA SER A 226 18.12 -13.33 -3.30
C SER A 226 16.70 -13.56 -2.77
N ALA A 227 15.68 -13.27 -3.58
CA ALA A 227 14.33 -13.71 -3.29
C ALA A 227 14.13 -15.11 -3.88
N ILE A 228 13.69 -16.04 -3.02
CA ILE A 228 13.16 -17.34 -3.42
C ILE A 228 11.73 -17.08 -3.87
N TRP A 229 11.44 -17.28 -5.17
CA TRP A 229 10.11 -17.45 -5.74
C TRP A 229 10.18 -18.39 -6.94
#